data_AF-A0A026WXR4-F1
#
_entry.id   AF-A0A026WXR4-F1
#
_cell.length_a   1.000
_cell.length_b   1.000
_cell.length_c   1.000
_cell.angle_alpha   90.00
_cell.angle_beta   90.00
_cell.angle_gamma   90.00
#
_symmetry.space_group_name_H-M   'P 1'
#
loop_
_entity.id
_entity.type
_entity.pdbx_description
1 polymer ?
#
loop_
_entity_poly.entity_id
_entity_poly.type
_entity_poly.pdbx_seq_one_letter_code
_entity_poly.pdbx_strand_id
1 'polypeptide(L)'
;MAEKLHACLVQYFARLEKLNHKWQELSKNAEIPLMALANQAEQFRSIITNPSTESTENAMHKEMLERFIFNILMRMEDEVRLLLNILTQFNDANQVFLYLYIMAFKTEIQNEKTLRTKFMILELEELPGQLGECQEQNILKG
;
A
#
# COMPACT_ATOMS: atom_id res chain seq x y z
N MET A 1 -12.57 11.55 -24.09
CA MET A 1 -12.29 11.71 -22.64
C MET A 1 -13.01 10.64 -21.81
N ALA A 2 -14.33 10.45 -21.99
CA ALA A 2 -15.10 9.46 -21.22
C ALA A 2 -14.58 8.01 -21.30
N GLU A 3 -14.16 7.52 -22.47
CA GLU A 3 -13.65 6.15 -22.63
C GLU A 3 -12.33 5.88 -21.88
N LYS A 4 -11.43 6.87 -21.84
CA LYS A 4 -10.14 6.75 -21.12
C LYS A 4 -10.35 6.74 -19.61
N LEU A 5 -11.23 7.61 -19.11
CA LEU A 5 -11.63 7.63 -17.71
C LEU A 5 -12.30 6.31 -17.30
N HIS A 6 -13.21 5.80 -18.16
CA HIS A 6 -13.86 4.51 -17.93
C HIS A 6 -12.85 3.36 -17.87
N ALA A 7 -11.90 3.28 -18.80
CA ALA A 7 -10.85 2.28 -18.78
C ALA A 7 -9.96 2.37 -17.52
N CYS A 8 -9.63 3.59 -17.07
CA CYS A 8 -8.87 3.83 -15.85
C CYS A 8 -9.63 3.35 -14.60
N LEU A 9 -10.92 3.66 -14.49
CA LEU A 9 -11.77 3.21 -13.39
C LEU A 9 -11.91 1.68 -13.35
N VAL A 10 -12.15 1.04 -14.50
CA VAL A 10 -12.24 -0.43 -14.59
C VAL A 10 -10.94 -1.08 -14.12
N GLN A 11 -9.78 -0.57 -14.56
CA GLN A 11 -8.49 -1.09 -14.11
C GLN A 11 -8.24 -0.86 -12.62
N TYR A 12 -8.67 0.28 -12.08
CA TYR A 12 -8.57 0.58 -10.66
C TYR A 12 -9.38 -0.42 -9.81
N PHE A 13 -10.65 -0.65 -10.14
CA PHE A 13 -11.50 -1.58 -9.40
C PHE A 13 -11.02 -3.04 -9.52
N ALA A 14 -10.57 -3.47 -10.71
CA ALA A 14 -10.00 -4.81 -10.89
C ALA A 14 -8.73 -5.01 -10.04
N ARG A 15 -7.93 -3.97 -9.80
CA ARG A 15 -6.76 -4.03 -8.92
C ARG A 15 -7.14 -4.00 -7.45
N LEU A 16 -8.16 -3.23 -7.09
CA LEU A 16 -8.70 -3.20 -5.72
C LEU A 16 -9.28 -4.57 -5.32
N GLU A 17 -9.95 -5.25 -6.24
CA GLU A 17 -10.44 -6.62 -6.04
C GLU A 17 -9.27 -7.59 -5.78
N LYS A 18 -8.21 -7.54 -6.59
CA LYS A 18 -6.99 -8.34 -6.37
C LYS A 18 -6.33 -8.05 -5.03
N LEU A 19 -6.25 -6.77 -4.64
CA LEU A 19 -5.71 -6.37 -3.34
C LEU A 19 -6.56 -6.94 -2.20
N ASN A 20 -7.88 -6.86 -2.31
CA ASN A 20 -8.80 -7.42 -1.32
C ASN A 20 -8.62 -8.94 -1.17
N HIS A 21 -8.49 -9.68 -2.27
CA HIS A 21 -8.17 -11.11 -2.20
C HIS A 21 -6.84 -11.38 -1.50
N LYS A 22 -5.80 -10.59 -1.79
CA LYS A 22 -4.51 -10.75 -1.13
C LYS A 22 -4.58 -10.44 0.36
N TRP A 23 -5.33 -9.41 0.74
CA TRP A 23 -5.56 -9.09 2.16
C TRP A 23 -6.27 -10.22 2.89
N GLN A 24 -7.32 -10.80 2.29
CA GLN A 24 -8.02 -11.94 2.88
C GLN A 24 -7.11 -13.15 3.09
N GLU A 25 -6.24 -13.45 2.12
CA GLU A 25 -5.24 -14.51 2.23
C GLU A 25 -4.26 -14.24 3.37
N LEU A 26 -3.68 -13.03 3.42
CA LEU A 26 -2.73 -12.64 4.46
C LEU A 26 -3.36 -12.62 5.86
N SER A 27 -4.62 -12.17 5.98
CA SER A 27 -5.38 -12.22 7.23
C SER A 27 -5.56 -13.65 7.71
N LYS A 28 -5.94 -14.58 6.83
CA LYS A 28 -6.05 -16.01 7.17
C LYS A 28 -4.71 -16.60 7.60
N ASN A 29 -3.63 -16.24 6.90
CA ASN A 29 -2.29 -16.71 7.24
C ASN A 29 -1.82 -16.19 8.61
N ALA A 30 -2.34 -15.05 9.09
CA ALA A 30 -2.03 -14.51 10.41
C ALA A 30 -2.76 -15.22 11.56
N GLU A 31 -3.87 -15.90 11.29
CA GLU A 31 -4.68 -16.56 12.34
C GLU A 31 -3.87 -17.64 13.08
N ILE A 32 -3.12 -18.47 12.35
CA ILE A 32 -2.35 -19.57 12.94
C ILE A 32 -1.26 -19.05 13.89
N PRO A 33 -0.36 -18.13 13.49
CA PRO A 33 0.63 -17.56 14.41
C PRO A 33 -0.01 -16.82 15.59
N LEU A 34 -1.12 -16.09 15.38
CA LEU A 34 -1.82 -15.41 16.48
C LEU A 34 -2.37 -16.39 17.51
N MET A 35 -2.97 -17.49 17.06
CA MET A 35 -3.49 -18.53 17.94
C MET A 35 -2.35 -19.25 18.69
N ALA A 36 -1.26 -19.56 17.99
CA ALA A 36 -0.07 -20.15 18.60
C ALA A 36 0.53 -19.24 19.68
N LEU A 37 0.66 -17.94 19.39
CA LEU A 37 1.16 -16.95 20.33
C LEU A 37 0.26 -16.81 21.57
N ALA A 38 -1.06 -16.80 21.38
CA ALA A 38 -2.02 -16.75 22.49
C ALA A 38 -1.87 -17.97 23.43
N ASN A 39 -1.77 -19.17 22.86
CA ASN A 39 -1.55 -20.40 23.62
C ASN A 39 -0.21 -20.38 24.38
N GLN A 40 0.87 -19.94 23.72
CA GLN A 40 2.18 -19.82 24.36
C GLN A 40 2.15 -18.79 25.51
N ALA A 41 1.44 -17.67 25.34
CA ALA A 41 1.28 -16.65 26.37
C ALA A 41 0.53 -17.17 27.60
N GLU A 42 -0.49 -18.01 27.38
CA GLU A 42 -1.22 -18.68 28.46
C GLU A 42 -0.34 -19.70 29.19
N GLN A 43 0.46 -20.50 28.48
CA GLN A 43 1.45 -21.40 29.07
C GLN A 43 2.44 -20.63 29.94
N PHE A 44 3.00 -19.54 29.41
CA PHE A 44 3.93 -18.67 30.14
C PHE A 44 3.31 -18.11 31.43
N ARG A 45 2.07 -17.60 31.35
CA ARG A 45 1.34 -17.07 32.50
C ARG A 45 1.07 -18.14 33.56
N SER A 46 0.70 -19.34 33.13
CA SER A 46 0.39 -20.46 34.03
C SER A 46 1.61 -20.85 34.86
N ILE A 47 2.81 -20.84 34.26
CA ILE A 47 4.08 -21.14 34.92
C ILE A 47 4.42 -20.08 35.98
N ILE A 48 4.24 -18.79 35.65
CA ILE A 48 4.55 -17.69 36.58
C ILE A 48 3.58 -17.64 37.75
N THR A 49 2.31 -17.97 37.50
CA THR A 49 1.24 -17.85 38.52
C THR A 49 1.30 -18.97 39.56
N ASN A 50 1.78 -20.16 39.17
CA ASN A 50 1.93 -21.32 40.04
C ASN A 50 3.40 -21.75 40.14
N PRO A 51 4.27 -20.99 40.83
CA PRO A 51 5.62 -21.44 41.12
C PRO A 51 5.51 -22.66 42.04
N SER A 52 5.89 -23.86 41.57
CA SER A 52 5.72 -25.13 42.29
C SER A 52 6.27 -25.02 43.71
N THR A 53 5.40 -25.15 44.72
CA THR A 53 5.73 -25.02 46.14
C THR A 53 6.24 -26.31 46.77
N GLU A 54 7.16 -27.03 46.13
CA GLU A 54 7.76 -28.23 46.72
C GLU A 54 9.26 -28.07 46.94
N SER A 55 9.59 -28.02 48.23
CA SER A 55 10.92 -27.86 48.77
C SER A 55 11.75 -29.13 48.57
N THR A 56 13.06 -28.93 48.39
CA THR A 56 14.20 -29.87 48.52
C THR A 56 14.98 -30.32 47.27
N GLU A 57 14.54 -30.00 46.03
CA GLU A 57 15.33 -30.22 44.77
C GLU A 57 15.65 -28.90 44.01
N ASN A 58 15.84 -27.81 44.77
CA ASN A 58 15.72 -26.42 44.30
C ASN A 58 16.60 -25.98 43.12
N ALA A 59 17.74 -26.61 42.82
CA ALA A 59 18.62 -26.18 41.73
C ALA A 59 18.25 -26.81 40.38
N MET A 60 18.03 -28.13 40.35
CA MET A 60 17.69 -28.86 39.12
C MET A 60 16.29 -28.50 38.62
N HIS A 61 15.34 -28.31 39.54
CA HIS A 61 14.00 -27.83 39.21
C HIS A 61 13.99 -26.40 38.65
N LYS A 62 14.87 -25.54 39.17
CA LYS A 62 15.01 -24.16 38.68
C LYS A 62 15.62 -24.11 37.28
N GLU A 63 16.66 -24.88 37.01
CA GLU A 63 17.27 -24.97 35.67
C GLU A 63 16.28 -25.52 34.63
N MET A 64 15.52 -26.56 34.99
CA MET A 64 14.47 -27.12 34.13
C MET A 64 13.37 -26.09 33.83
N LEU A 65 12.95 -25.33 34.84
CA LEU A 65 11.96 -24.26 34.71
C LEU A 65 12.46 -23.12 33.81
N GLU A 66 13.69 -22.66 34.02
CA GLU A 66 14.33 -21.63 33.20
C GLU A 66 14.44 -22.08 31.74
N ARG A 67 14.80 -23.34 31.49
CA ARG A 67 14.83 -23.90 30.14
C ARG A 67 13.45 -23.99 29.51
N PHE A 68 12.42 -24.32 30.29
CA PHE A 68 11.05 -24.36 29.79
C PHE A 68 10.53 -22.97 29.43
N ILE A 69 10.78 -21.98 30.29
CA ILE A 69 10.49 -20.56 30.03
C ILE A 69 11.21 -20.10 28.76
N PHE A 70 12.51 -20.37 28.65
CA PHE A 70 13.30 -20.01 27.47
C PHE A 70 12.71 -20.62 26.19
N ASN A 71 12.35 -21.90 26.21
CA ASN A 71 11.72 -22.55 25.05
C ASN A 71 10.39 -21.90 24.66
N ILE A 72 9.56 -21.48 25.62
CA ILE A 72 8.32 -20.76 25.32
C ILE A 72 8.63 -19.41 24.67
N LEU A 73 9.58 -18.66 25.22
CA LEU A 73 9.96 -17.35 24.68
C LEU A 73 10.53 -17.47 23.27
N MET A 74 11.37 -18.48 22.98
CA MET A 74 11.89 -18.74 21.64
C MET A 74 10.76 -19.04 20.64
N ARG A 75 9.80 -19.87 21.04
CA ARG A 75 8.64 -20.18 20.20
C ARG A 75 7.78 -18.94 19.95
N MET A 76 7.59 -18.08 20.95
CA MET A 76 6.89 -16.80 20.78
C MET A 76 7.61 -15.88 19.79
N GLU A 77 8.95 -15.81 19.88
CA GLU A 77 9.76 -15.02 18.96
C GLU A 77 9.57 -15.49 17.52
N ASP A 78 9.54 -16.80 17.28
CA ASP A 78 9.29 -17.37 15.96
C ASP A 78 7.90 -16.99 15.42
N GLU A 79 6.84 -17.07 16.24
CA GLU A 79 5.49 -16.64 15.83
C GLU A 79 5.43 -15.14 15.54
N VAL A 80 6.10 -14.30 16.34
CA VAL A 80 6.20 -12.85 16.11
C VAL A 80 6.94 -12.57 14.80
N ARG A 81 7.98 -13.33 14.48
CA ARG A 81 8.72 -13.19 13.21
C ARG A 81 7.83 -13.54 12.01
N LEU A 82 6.99 -14.56 12.12
CA LEU A 82 6.00 -14.89 11.09
C LEU A 82 4.97 -13.77 10.92
N LEU A 83 4.45 -13.21 12.02
CA LEU A 83 3.51 -12.08 11.97
C LEU A 83 4.15 -10.83 11.36
N LEU A 84 5.41 -10.54 11.69
CA LEU A 84 6.15 -9.44 11.09
C LEU A 84 6.26 -9.61 9.57
N ASN A 85 6.59 -10.81 9.10
CA ASN A 85 6.65 -11.10 7.67
C ASN A 85 5.28 -10.91 6.97
N ILE A 86 4.19 -11.31 7.63
CA ILE A 86 2.83 -11.08 7.11
C ILE A 86 2.51 -9.59 7.05
N LEU A 87 2.86 -8.82 8.09
CA LEU A 87 2.67 -7.36 8.11
C LEU A 87 3.50 -6.66 7.02
N THR A 88 4.73 -7.10 6.77
CA THR A 88 5.54 -6.61 5.66
C THR A 88 4.84 -6.85 4.33
N GLN A 89 4.33 -8.06 4.09
CA GLN A 89 3.57 -8.36 2.86
C GLN A 89 2.30 -7.53 2.71
N PHE A 90 1.58 -7.26 3.82
CA PHE A 90 0.44 -6.33 3.80
C PHE A 90 0.86 -4.94 3.36
N ASN A 91 1.94 -4.42 3.95
CA ASN A 91 2.46 -3.11 3.61
C ASN A 91 2.92 -3.04 2.15
N ASP A 92 3.63 -4.05 1.65
CA ASP A 92 4.11 -4.10 0.28
C ASP A 92 2.95 -4.11 -0.72
N ALA A 93 1.91 -4.91 -0.47
CA ALA A 93 0.70 -4.92 -1.29
C ALA A 93 0.02 -3.53 -1.33
N ASN A 94 0.02 -2.81 -0.20
CA ASN A 94 -0.55 -1.48 -0.10
C ASN A 94 0.29 -0.42 -0.81
N GLN A 95 1.62 -0.51 -0.71
CA GLN A 95 2.53 0.41 -1.41
C GLN A 95 2.42 0.25 -2.92
N VAL A 96 2.34 -0.99 -3.42
CA VAL A 96 2.11 -1.26 -4.85
C VAL A 96 0.81 -0.60 -5.32
N PHE A 97 -0.28 -0.76 -4.57
CA PHE A 97 -1.55 -0.14 -4.89
C PHE A 97 -1.47 1.40 -4.87
N LEU A 98 -0.85 1.99 -3.84
CA LEU A 98 -0.68 3.44 -3.71
C LEU A 98 0.14 4.01 -4.88
N TYR A 99 1.25 3.36 -5.24
CA TYR A 99 2.09 3.78 -6.37
C TYR A 99 1.32 3.75 -7.69
N LEU A 100 0.56 2.68 -7.93
CA LEU A 100 -0.28 2.54 -9.13
C LEU A 100 -1.38 3.61 -9.18
N TYR A 101 -2.01 3.92 -8.04
CA TYR A 101 -3.02 4.98 -7.94
C TYR A 101 -2.43 6.36 -8.27
N ILE A 102 -1.29 6.70 -7.65
CA ILE A 102 -0.59 7.97 -7.90
C ILE A 102 -0.18 8.07 -9.37
N MET A 103 0.36 7.01 -9.96
CA MET A 103 0.74 6.98 -11.38
C MET A 103 -0.47 7.19 -12.30
N ALA A 104 -1.57 6.48 -12.06
CA ALA A 104 -2.79 6.62 -12.87
C ALA A 104 -3.34 8.06 -12.83
N PHE A 105 -3.45 8.66 -11.65
CA PHE A 105 -3.93 10.04 -11.49
C PHE A 105 -2.94 11.07 -12.04
N LYS A 106 -1.63 10.86 -11.87
CA LYS A 106 -0.60 11.77 -12.38
C LYS A 106 -0.57 11.79 -13.91
N THR A 107 -0.72 10.63 -14.56
CA THR A 107 -0.83 10.55 -16.02
C THR A 107 -2.09 11.24 -16.55
N GLU A 108 -3.22 11.14 -15.83
CA GLU A 108 -4.45 11.84 -16.21
C GLU A 108 -4.31 13.36 -16.11
N ILE A 109 -3.73 13.87 -15.01
CA ILE A 109 -3.46 15.31 -14.81
C ILE A 109 -2.48 15.85 -15.86
N GLN A 110 -1.43 15.08 -16.19
CA GLN A 110 -0.47 15.49 -17.22
C GLN A 110 -1.13 15.55 -18.60
N ASN A 111 -1.96 14.57 -18.94
CA ASN A 111 -2.71 14.54 -20.21
C ASN A 111 -3.71 15.69 -20.32
N GLU A 112 -4.42 16.04 -19.24
CA GLU A 112 -5.35 17.18 -19.23
C GLU A 112 -4.60 18.50 -19.47
N LYS A 113 -3.46 18.70 -18.80
CA LYS A 113 -2.61 19.87 -19.01
C LYS A 113 -2.12 19.96 -20.45
N THR A 114 -1.60 18.86 -21.01
CA THR A 114 -1.14 18.83 -22.41
C THR A 114 -2.26 19.10 -23.41
N LEU A 115 -3.47 18.60 -23.16
CA LEU A 115 -4.63 18.89 -24.00
C LEU A 115 -5.03 20.37 -23.93
N ARG A 116 -5.04 20.98 -22.75
CA ARG A 116 -5.29 22.43 -22.60
C ARG A 116 -4.23 23.28 -23.31
N THR A 117 -2.95 22.91 -23.19
CA THR A 117 -1.86 23.63 -23.88
C THR A 117 -1.99 23.51 -25.40
N LYS A 118 -2.33 22.32 -25.92
CA LYS A 118 -2.58 22.14 -27.36
C LYS A 118 -3.80 22.92 -27.85
N PHE A 119 -4.88 22.98 -27.06
CA PHE A 119 -6.05 23.79 -27.38
C PHE A 119 -5.72 25.29 -27.43
N MET A 120 -4.98 25.81 -26.45
CA MET A 120 -4.51 27.20 -26.45
C MET A 120 -3.64 27.53 -27.66
N ILE A 121 -2.77 26.61 -28.08
CA ILE A 121 -1.91 26.80 -29.26
C ILE A 121 -2.74 26.83 -30.54
N LEU A 122 -3.72 25.93 -30.67
CA LEU A 122 -4.61 25.90 -31.84
C LEU A 122 -5.52 27.14 -31.90
N GLU A 123 -6.03 27.64 -30.77
CA GLU A 123 -6.78 28.91 -30.71
C GLU A 123 -5.92 30.13 -31.09
N LEU A 124 -4.60 30.08 -30.84
CA LEU A 124 -3.65 31.11 -31.27
C LEU A 124 -3.27 31.01 -32.75
N GLU A 125 -3.25 29.80 -33.32
CA GLU A 125 -2.99 29.56 -34.75
C GLU A 125 -4.23 29.81 -35.64
N GLU A 126 -5.45 29.72 -35.09
CA GLU A 126 -6.71 30.00 -35.80
C GLU A 126 -7.08 31.50 -35.86
N LEU A 127 -6.27 32.42 -35.34
CA LEU A 127 -6.43 33.87 -35.58
C LEU A 127 -5.96 34.21 -37.01
N PRO A 128 -6.86 34.37 -37.99
CA PRO A 128 -6.46 34.71 -39.35
C PRO A 128 -6.20 36.22 -39.40
N GLY A 129 -5.00 36.59 -39.84
CA GLY A 129 -4.61 37.89 -40.37
C GLY A 129 -5.58 39.07 -40.16
N GLN A 130 -5.41 39.78 -39.05
CA GLN A 130 -5.74 41.21 -38.95
C GLN A 130 -4.47 42.02 -38.71
N LEU A 131 -3.48 41.84 -39.58
CA LEU A 131 -2.53 42.88 -39.95
C LEU A 131 -2.69 43.05 -41.46
N GLY A 132 -3.83 43.64 -41.84
CA GLY A 132 -4.08 44.04 -43.21
C GLY A 132 -3.10 45.13 -43.60
N GLU A 133 -2.22 44.79 -44.53
CA GLU A 133 -1.58 45.74 -45.43
C GLU A 133 -2.68 46.62 -46.07
N CYS A 134 -2.82 47.87 -45.62
CA CYS A 134 -3.35 48.92 -46.49
C CYS A 134 -2.17 49.48 -47.26
N GLN A 135 -1.97 48.91 -48.44
CA GLN A 135 -1.06 49.43 -49.45
C GLN A 135 -1.44 50.86 -49.84
N GLU A 136 -0.38 51.63 -49.96
CA GLU A 136 -0.22 52.91 -50.64
C GLU A 136 -0.76 52.90 -52.10
N GLN A 137 -1.09 54.10 -52.60
CA GLN A 137 -1.22 54.52 -54.03
C GLN A 137 -2.63 54.38 -54.68
N ASN A 138 -3.19 55.34 -55.42
CA ASN A 138 -2.73 56.63 -55.97
C ASN A 138 -3.94 57.38 -56.60
N ILE A 139 -3.70 58.63 -57.05
CA ILE A 139 -4.31 59.37 -58.19
C ILE A 139 -5.17 60.61 -57.87
N LEU A 140 -4.66 61.74 -58.40
CA LEU A 140 -5.25 63.06 -58.70
C LEU A 140 -6.77 63.14 -58.92
N LYS A 141 -7.39 64.21 -58.42
CA LYS A 141 -8.05 65.29 -59.21
C LYS A 141 -8.84 66.25 -58.30
N GLY A 142 -8.63 67.55 -58.46
CA GLY A 142 -9.41 68.63 -57.85
C GLY A 142 -8.58 69.88 -57.64
#